data_AF-A0A3M0HV20-F1
#
_entry.id   AF-A0A3M0HV20-F1
#
_cell.length_a   1.000
_cell.length_b   1.000
_cell.length_c   1.000
_cell.angle_alpha   90.00
_cell.angle_beta   90.00
_cell.angle_gamma   90.00
#
_symmetry.space_group_name_H-M   'P 1'
#
loop_
_entity.id
_entity.type
_entity.pdbx_description
1 polymer ?
#
loop_
_entity_poly.entity_id
_entity_poly.type
_entity_poly.pdbx_seq_one_letter_code
_entity_poly.pdbx_strand_id
1 'polypeptide(L)'
;MAEPTTQDWLANLAALKEAIGAVGRESTEITTGMASIAAKMNDIGPSWNSPSYATFDDVKSWFLACQQDLEALMEDILRRMNTTYSNYHNAEGTNYSNVTDGPSDG
;
A
#
# COMPACT_ATOMS: atom_id res chain seq x y z
N MET A 1 9.21 -28.96 12.73
CA MET A 1 9.72 -27.61 12.46
C MET A 1 9.92 -26.95 13.81
N ALA A 2 11.05 -26.27 14.04
CA ALA A 2 11.25 -25.53 15.28
C ALA A 2 10.30 -24.32 15.31
N GLU A 3 9.73 -24.02 16.48
CA GLU A 3 8.93 -22.82 16.69
C GLU A 3 9.82 -21.57 16.50
N PRO A 4 9.35 -20.52 15.81
CA PRO A 4 10.12 -19.29 15.60
C PRO A 4 10.44 -18.62 16.93
N THR A 5 11.65 -18.05 17.04
CA THR A 5 12.08 -17.36 18.28
C THR A 5 11.53 -15.94 18.34
N THR A 6 11.55 -15.32 19.53
CA THR A 6 11.23 -13.89 19.69
C THR A 6 12.11 -13.00 18.81
N GLN A 7 13.38 -13.36 18.61
CA GLN A 7 14.30 -12.60 17.77
C GLN A 7 13.93 -12.71 16.28
N ASP A 8 13.53 -13.90 15.81
CA ASP A 8 13.04 -14.09 14.44
C ASP A 8 11.76 -13.28 14.20
N TRP A 9 10.88 -13.24 15.20
CA TRP A 9 9.65 -12.45 15.13
C TRP A 9 9.93 -10.93 15.08
N LEU A 10 10.81 -10.41 15.93
CA LEU A 10 11.19 -8.98 15.93
C LEU A 10 11.78 -8.57 14.58
N ALA A 11 12.62 -9.44 14.01
CA ALA A 11 13.18 -9.25 12.68
C ALA A 11 12.07 -9.22 11.61
N ASN A 12 11.11 -10.14 11.66
CA ASN A 12 9.97 -10.18 10.74
C ASN A 12 9.07 -8.94 10.87
N LEU A 13 8.82 -8.44 12.08
CA LEU A 13 8.02 -7.23 12.30
C LEU A 13 8.74 -5.98 11.77
N ALA A 14 10.05 -5.88 11.96
CA ALA A 14 10.87 -4.82 11.39
C ALA A 14 10.86 -4.86 9.85
N ALA A 15 11.05 -6.05 9.26
CA ALA A 15 10.99 -6.25 7.82
C ALA A 15 9.61 -5.89 7.24
N LEU A 16 8.52 -6.24 7.93
CA LEU A 16 7.16 -5.85 7.52
C LEU A 16 6.99 -4.32 7.54
N LYS A 17 7.50 -3.63 8.56
CA LYS A 17 7.44 -2.16 8.64
C LYS A 17 8.22 -1.50 7.50
N GLU A 18 9.40 -2.02 7.19
CA GLU A 18 10.20 -1.55 6.06
C GLU A 18 9.46 -1.76 4.73
N ALA A 19 8.87 -2.94 4.53
CA ALA A 19 8.08 -3.25 3.35
C ALA A 19 6.85 -2.32 3.21
N ILE A 20 6.14 -2.03 4.30
CA ILE A 20 5.05 -1.02 4.30
C ILE A 20 5.57 0.32 3.81
N GLY A 21 6.72 0.76 4.31
CA GLY A 21 7.35 2.01 3.90
C GLY A 21 7.75 2.02 2.42
N ALA A 22 8.29 0.91 1.91
CA ALA A 22 8.66 0.75 0.51
C ALA A 22 7.42 0.81 -0.40
N VAL A 23 6.40 -0.01 -0.12
CA VAL A 23 5.14 -0.02 -0.89
C VAL A 23 4.46 1.35 -0.85
N GLY A 24 4.51 2.07 0.28
CA GLY A 24 3.93 3.40 0.41
C GLY A 24 4.62 4.44 -0.49
N ARG A 25 5.95 4.37 -0.63
CA ARG A 25 6.71 5.24 -1.54
C ARG A 25 6.37 4.93 -2.99
N GLU A 26 6.45 3.66 -3.39
CA GLU A 26 6.13 3.24 -4.76
C GLU A 26 4.69 3.61 -5.14
N SER A 27 3.73 3.43 -4.22
CA SER A 27 2.35 3.85 -4.42
C SER A 27 2.23 5.35 -4.67
N THR A 28 2.97 6.18 -3.92
CA THR A 28 2.97 7.64 -4.09
C THR A 28 3.56 8.04 -5.45
N GLU A 29 4.66 7.41 -5.85
CA GLU A 29 5.31 7.66 -7.14
C GLU A 29 4.40 7.29 -8.31
N ILE A 30 3.74 6.13 -8.24
CA ILE A 30 2.79 5.66 -9.25
C ILE A 30 1.60 6.62 -9.35
N THR A 31 0.96 6.99 -8.24
CA THR A 31 -0.17 7.94 -8.23
C THR A 31 0.24 9.29 -8.81
N THR A 32 1.42 9.80 -8.47
CA THR A 32 1.95 11.05 -9.03
C THR A 32 2.17 10.95 -10.54
N GLY A 33 2.73 9.83 -11.02
CA GLY A 33 2.93 9.55 -12.43
C GLY A 33 1.62 9.50 -13.21
N MET A 34 0.60 8.81 -12.68
CA MET A 34 -0.71 8.71 -13.30
C MET A 34 -1.43 10.06 -13.36
N ALA A 35 -1.39 10.84 -12.28
CA ALA A 35 -1.93 12.20 -12.26
C ALA A 35 -1.28 13.11 -13.31
N SER A 36 0.03 12.97 -13.54
CA SER A 36 0.75 13.70 -14.59
C SER A 36 0.29 13.31 -16.01
N ILE A 37 0.06 12.01 -16.24
CA ILE A 37 -0.48 11.52 -17.52
C ILE A 37 -1.91 12.03 -17.72
N ALA A 38 -2.77 11.95 -16.70
CA ALA A 38 -4.13 12.45 -16.75
C ALA A 38 -4.18 13.95 -17.07
N ALA A 39 -3.31 14.75 -16.45
CA ALA A 39 -3.18 16.18 -16.75
C ALA A 39 -2.84 16.41 -18.22
N LYS A 40 -1.84 15.71 -18.76
CA LYS A 40 -1.47 15.80 -20.18
C LYS A 40 -2.61 15.38 -21.12
N MET A 41 -3.36 14.33 -20.76
CA MET A 41 -4.53 13.91 -21.54
C MET A 41 -5.64 14.97 -21.53
N ASN A 42 -5.82 15.69 -20.42
CA ASN A 42 -6.78 16.80 -20.35
C ASN A 42 -6.35 17.98 -21.22
N ASP A 43 -5.06 18.29 -21.29
CA ASP A 43 -4.53 19.42 -22.07
C ASP A 43 -4.62 19.22 -23.58
N ILE A 44 -4.62 17.97 -24.04
CA ILE A 44 -4.65 17.64 -25.48
C ILE A 44 -6.03 17.94 -26.10
N GLY A 45 -7.12 17.66 -25.38
CA GLY A 45 -8.48 17.71 -25.93
C GLY A 45 -8.90 19.06 -26.56
N PRO A 46 -8.63 20.21 -25.91
CA PRO A 46 -8.93 21.53 -26.48
C PRO A 46 -8.20 21.84 -27.79
N SER A 47 -7.08 21.18 -28.06
CA SER A 47 -6.24 21.40 -29.24
C SER A 47 -6.49 20.42 -30.39
N TRP A 48 -7.23 19.33 -30.14
CA TRP A 48 -7.41 18.24 -31.11
C TRP A 48 -8.75 18.33 -31.84
N ASN A 49 -8.80 19.09 -32.94
CA ASN A 49 -9.97 19.20 -33.83
C ASN A 49 -9.90 18.21 -35.01
N SER A 50 -10.06 16.91 -34.76
CA SER A 50 -10.25 15.92 -35.84
C SER A 50 -11.10 14.73 -35.40
N PRO A 51 -11.66 13.92 -36.34
CA PRO A 51 -12.50 12.76 -36.02
C PRO A 51 -11.82 11.69 -35.15
N SER A 52 -10.49 11.64 -35.12
CA SER A 52 -9.71 10.75 -34.24
C SER A 52 -9.76 11.18 -32.76
N TYR A 53 -10.32 12.34 -32.44
CA TYR A 53 -10.55 12.76 -31.06
C TYR A 53 -11.47 11.79 -30.29
N ALA A 54 -12.47 11.20 -30.95
CA ALA A 54 -13.36 10.21 -30.31
C ALA A 54 -12.58 9.01 -29.75
N THR A 55 -11.63 8.47 -30.52
CA THR A 55 -10.76 7.38 -30.04
C THR A 55 -9.82 7.82 -28.92
N PHE A 56 -9.43 9.09 -28.89
CA PHE A 56 -8.64 9.64 -27.79
C PHE A 56 -9.46 9.77 -26.51
N ASP A 57 -10.72 10.19 -26.60
CA ASP A 57 -11.64 10.32 -25.46
C ASP A 57 -11.96 8.95 -24.82
N ASP A 58 -12.12 7.92 -25.64
CA ASP A 58 -12.27 6.53 -25.18
C ASP A 58 -11.03 6.05 -24.41
N VAL A 59 -9.82 6.27 -24.97
CA VAL A 59 -8.55 5.90 -24.33
C VAL A 59 -8.34 6.66 -23.03
N LYS A 60 -8.68 7.96 -23.00
CA LYS A 60 -8.63 8.78 -21.79
C LYS A 60 -9.56 8.24 -20.72
N SER A 61 -10.80 7.91 -21.06
CA SER A 61 -11.78 7.36 -20.12
C SER A 61 -11.33 6.02 -19.55
N TRP A 62 -10.83 5.12 -20.41
CA TRP A 62 -10.24 3.85 -19.98
C TRP A 62 -9.04 4.05 -19.05
N PHE A 63 -8.13 4.98 -19.39
CA PHE A 63 -6.96 5.29 -18.57
C PHE A 63 -7.37 5.78 -17.18
N LEU A 64 -8.32 6.71 -17.08
CA LEU A 64 -8.77 7.26 -15.80
C LEU A 64 -9.43 6.18 -14.92
N ALA A 65 -10.18 5.25 -15.52
CA ALA A 65 -10.75 4.12 -14.80
C ALA A 65 -9.65 3.19 -14.25
N CYS A 66 -8.69 2.80 -15.09
CA CYS A 66 -7.57 1.97 -14.66
C CYS A 66 -6.70 2.65 -13.60
N GLN A 67 -6.51 3.98 -13.69
CA GLN A 67 -5.83 4.76 -12.67
C GLN A 67 -6.53 4.63 -11.33
N GLN A 68 -7.85 4.85 -11.29
CA GLN A 68 -8.64 4.79 -10.07
C GLN A 68 -8.62 3.39 -9.43
N ASP A 69 -8.73 2.34 -10.26
CA ASP A 69 -8.65 0.95 -9.79
C ASP A 69 -7.29 0.62 -9.17
N LEU A 70 -6.21 1.11 -9.79
CA LEU A 70 -4.85 0.88 -9.27
C LEU A 70 -4.61 1.64 -7.97
N GLU A 71 -5.05 2.89 -7.86
CA GLU A 71 -5.01 3.67 -6.62
C GLU A 71 -5.74 2.95 -5.48
N ALA A 72 -6.97 2.48 -5.75
CA ALA A 72 -7.77 1.74 -4.77
C ALA A 72 -7.09 0.43 -4.31
N LEU A 73 -6.44 -0.29 -5.24
CA LEU A 73 -5.71 -1.52 -4.92
C LEU A 73 -4.49 -1.25 -4.04
N MET A 74 -3.71 -0.21 -4.34
CA MET A 74 -2.53 0.15 -3.55
C MET A 74 -2.91 0.59 -2.13
N GLU A 75 -3.96 1.39 -1.99
CA GLU A 75 -4.51 1.76 -0.69
C GLU A 75 -4.98 0.53 0.11
N ASP A 76 -5.64 -0.43 -0.55
CA ASP A 76 -6.09 -1.66 0.10
C ASP A 76 -4.93 -2.50 0.63
N ILE A 77 -3.88 -2.67 -0.18
CA ILE A 77 -2.68 -3.42 0.22
C ILE A 77 -2.00 -2.74 1.42
N LEU A 78 -1.80 -1.42 1.37
CA LEU A 78 -1.19 -0.68 2.47
C LEU A 78 -2.02 -0.79 3.75
N ARG A 79 -3.35 -0.72 3.66
CA ARG A 79 -4.25 -0.88 4.80
C ARG A 79 -4.12 -2.28 5.42
N ARG A 80 -4.08 -3.32 4.58
CA ARG A 80 -3.91 -4.71 5.04
C ARG A 80 -2.55 -4.90 5.70
N MET A 81 -1.47 -4.41 5.11
CA MET A 81 -0.13 -4.53 5.71
C MET A 81 -0.05 -3.82 7.07
N ASN A 82 -0.59 -2.61 7.19
CA ASN A 82 -0.65 -1.89 8.47
C ASN A 82 -1.50 -2.59 9.53
N THR A 83 -2.64 -3.16 9.12
CA THR A 83 -3.49 -3.96 10.00
C THR A 83 -2.73 -5.19 10.51
N THR A 84 -2.06 -5.91 9.61
CA THR A 84 -1.23 -7.06 9.95
C THR A 84 -0.10 -6.69 10.91
N TYR A 85 0.61 -5.60 10.64
CA TYR A 85 1.65 -5.08 11.54
C TYR A 85 1.09 -4.79 12.94
N SER A 86 -0.03 -4.09 13.02
CA SER A 86 -0.67 -3.71 14.29
C SER A 86 -1.13 -4.96 15.06
N ASN A 87 -1.73 -5.93 14.37
CA ASN A 87 -2.17 -7.18 14.98
C ASN A 87 -1.00 -7.96 15.58
N TYR A 88 0.10 -8.10 14.84
CA TYR A 88 1.27 -8.79 15.35
C TYR A 88 1.91 -8.04 16.52
N HIS A 89 2.09 -6.72 16.39
CA HIS A 89 2.69 -5.90 17.44
C HIS A 89 1.88 -5.95 18.75
N ASN A 90 0.56 -5.85 18.68
CA ASN A 90 -0.31 -5.89 19.85
C ASN A 90 -0.36 -7.28 20.51
N ALA A 91 -0.37 -8.34 19.71
CA ALA A 91 -0.34 -9.71 20.23
C ALA A 91 0.93 -9.97 21.04
N GLU A 92 2.08 -9.47 20.60
CA GLU A 92 3.32 -9.62 21.35
C GLU A 92 3.34 -8.73 22.61
N GLY A 93 2.89 -7.48 22.54
CA GLY A 93 2.78 -6.64 23.74
C GLY A 93 1.97 -7.30 24.85
N THR A 94 0.90 -8.00 24.47
CA THR A 94 0.06 -8.78 25.39
C THR A 94 0.76 -10.05 25.90
N ASN A 95 1.47 -10.77 25.03
CA ASN A 95 2.21 -11.96 25.43
C ASN A 95 3.39 -11.63 26.34
N TYR A 96 4.12 -10.57 26.02
CA TYR A 96 5.22 -10.06 26.84
C TYR A 96 4.72 -9.65 28.23
N SER A 97 3.64 -8.88 28.31
CA SER A 97 3.05 -8.52 29.61
C SER A 97 2.60 -9.75 30.39
N ASN A 98 1.98 -10.75 29.74
CA ASN A 98 1.55 -11.98 30.41
C ASN A 98 2.71 -12.83 30.92
N VAL A 99 3.86 -12.82 30.24
CA VAL A 99 5.08 -13.54 30.65
C VAL A 99 5.81 -12.80 31.76
N THR A 100 5.81 -11.46 31.75
CA THR A 100 6.45 -10.66 32.82
C THR A 100 5.58 -10.50 34.07
N ASP A 101 4.26 -10.58 33.95
CA ASP A 101 3.29 -10.52 35.06
C ASP A 101 2.87 -11.92 35.58
N GLY A 102 3.42 -13.01 34.99
CA GLY A 102 3.27 -14.37 35.52
C GLY A 102 3.94 -14.53 36.89
N PRO A 103 3.45 -15.44 37.76
CA PRO A 103 3.66 -15.38 39.21
C PRO A 103 5.14 -15.33 39.55
N SER A 104 5.52 -14.32 40.33
CA SER A 104 6.72 -14.37 41.14
C SER A 104 6.56 -15.57 42.08
N ASP A 105 7.17 -16.70 41.71
CA ASP A 105 7.42 -17.79 42.64
C ASP A 105 8.13 -17.18 43.87
N GLY A 106 7.42 -17.22 45.01
CA GLY A 106 7.98 -16.97 46.33
C GLY A 106 8.75 -18.16 46.87
#